data_AF-A0AAN4ZG70-F1
#
_entry.id   AF-A0AAN4ZG70-F1
#
_cell.length_a   1.000
_cell.length_b   1.000
_cell.length_c   1.000
_cell.angle_alpha   90.00
_cell.angle_beta   90.00
_cell.angle_gamma   90.00
#
_symmetry.space_group_name_H-M   'P 1'
#
loop_
_entity.id
_entity.type
_entity.pdbx_description
1 polymer ?
#
loop_
_entity_poly.entity_id
_entity_poly.type
_entity_poly.pdbx_seq_one_letter_code
_entity_poly.pdbx_strand_id
1 'polypeptide(L)' 'TSGDLTKHSRIHLDDEDPRKKRFKCEKCEKWFGTNADRNKHSRIHKDSEEDRRPFKCEDCSKRFGQS' A
#
# COMPACT_ATOMS: atom_id res chain seq x y z
N THR A 1 6.17 -27.27 20.12
CA THR A 1 5.01 -27.90 19.45
C THR A 1 5.07 -27.60 17.96
N SER A 2 5.19 -28.64 17.11
CA SER A 2 5.38 -28.49 15.65
C SER A 2 4.20 -27.82 14.91
N GLY A 3 3.06 -27.62 15.60
CA GLY A 3 1.91 -26.90 15.07
C GLY A 3 2.12 -25.39 14.91
N ASP A 4 2.92 -24.76 15.79
CA ASP A 4 3.18 -23.32 15.76
C ASP A 4 4.06 -22.92 14.58
N LEU A 5 5.08 -23.72 14.27
CA LEU A 5 5.96 -23.49 13.12
C LEU A 5 5.21 -23.66 11.78
N THR A 6 4.26 -24.59 11.73
CA THR A 6 3.43 -24.83 10.54
C THR A 6 2.45 -23.67 10.31
N LYS A 7 1.85 -23.13 11.38
CA LYS A 7 1.03 -21.91 11.29
C LYS A 7 1.85 -20.69 10.91
N HIS A 8 3.03 -20.53 11.49
CA HIS A 8 3.96 -19.44 11.17
C HIS A 8 4.51 -19.52 9.74
N SER A 9 4.76 -20.72 9.20
CA SER A 9 5.24 -20.85 7.82
C SER A 9 4.16 -20.55 6.79
N ARG A 10 2.87 -20.73 7.15
CA ARG A 10 1.73 -20.39 6.27
C ARG A 10 1.58 -18.90 6.04
N ILE A 11 1.92 -18.02 7.00
CA ILE A 11 1.86 -16.57 6.80
C ILE A 11 2.94 -16.07 5.84
N HIS A 12 4.12 -16.70 5.81
CA HIS A 12 5.16 -16.41 4.80
C HIS A 12 4.69 -16.83 3.40
N LEU A 13 4.10 -18.03 3.27
CA LEU A 13 3.46 -18.48 2.02
C LEU A 13 2.22 -17.66 1.62
N ASP A 14 1.53 -17.02 2.56
CA ASP A 14 0.37 -16.15 2.31
C ASP A 14 0.80 -14.79 1.75
N ASP A 15 1.86 -14.21 2.30
CA ASP A 15 2.36 -12.89 1.87
C ASP A 15 3.21 -12.97 0.59
N GLU A 16 3.97 -14.04 0.40
CA GLU A 16 4.87 -14.20 -0.76
C GLU A 16 4.21 -14.85 -1.98
N ASP A 17 3.02 -15.45 -1.86
CA ASP A 17 2.31 -15.97 -3.03
C ASP A 17 1.82 -14.80 -3.93
N PRO A 18 2.32 -14.69 -5.17
CA PRO A 18 1.96 -13.60 -6.08
C PRO A 18 0.48 -13.64 -6.46
N ARG A 19 -0.21 -14.77 -6.25
CA ARG A 19 -1.66 -14.88 -6.47
C ARG A 19 -2.45 -14.31 -5.31
N LYS A 20 -1.87 -13.98 -4.15
CA LYS A 20 -2.54 -13.26 -3.05
C LYS A 20 -2.32 -11.76 -3.11
N LYS A 21 -1.16 -11.28 -3.57
CA LYS A 21 -0.90 -9.88 -3.93
C LYS A 21 -1.62 -9.48 -5.23
N ARG A 22 -2.95 -9.61 -5.28
CA ARG A 22 -3.79 -9.28 -6.45
C ARG A 22 -4.41 -7.89 -6.37
N PHE A 23 -4.34 -7.21 -5.22
CA PHE A 23 -4.93 -5.88 -5.04
C PHE A 23 -3.85 -4.81 -5.12
N LYS A 24 -3.59 -4.29 -6.32
CA LYS A 24 -2.69 -3.14 -6.54
C LYS A 24 -3.38 -1.85 -6.10
N CYS A 25 -2.65 -0.98 -5.41
CA CYS A 25 -3.05 0.40 -5.23
C CYS A 25 -2.72 1.20 -6.49
N GLU A 26 -3.73 1.81 -7.10
CA GLU A 26 -3.58 2.60 -8.33
C GLU A 26 -2.81 3.91 -8.11
N LYS A 27 -2.69 4.38 -6.87
CA LYS A 27 -2.03 5.66 -6.54
C LYS A 27 -0.53 5.56 -6.23
N CYS A 28 -0.06 4.44 -5.70
CA CYS A 28 1.36 4.26 -5.34
C CYS A 28 1.92 2.87 -5.69
N GLU A 29 1.19 2.10 -6.49
CA GLU A 29 1.60 0.79 -7.02
C GLU A 29 1.92 -0.28 -5.97
N LYS A 30 1.56 -0.02 -4.70
CA LYS A 30 1.73 -0.96 -3.60
C LYS A 30 0.71 -2.11 -3.71
N TRP A 31 1.17 -3.33 -3.49
CA TRP A 31 0.35 -4.54 -3.58
C TRP A 31 -0.14 -4.98 -2.20
N PHE A 32 -1.39 -5.44 -2.15
CA PHE A 32 -2.03 -5.94 -0.95
C PHE A 32 -2.57 -7.35 -1.18
N GLY A 33 -2.51 -8.17 -0.11
CA GLY A 33 -3.06 -9.52 -0.07
C GLY A 33 -4.60 -9.56 -0.13
N THR A 34 -5.24 -8.49 0.36
CA THR A 34 -6.71 -8.42 0.47
C THR A 34 -7.25 -7.07 0.01
N ASN A 35 -8.53 -7.07 -0.42
CA ASN A 35 -9.24 -5.84 -0.77
C ASN A 35 -9.43 -4.93 0.46
N ALA A 36 -9.60 -5.51 1.66
CA ALA A 36 -9.79 -4.76 2.89
C ALA A 36 -8.54 -3.95 3.26
N ASP A 37 -7.36 -4.56 3.15
CA ASP A 37 -6.08 -3.88 3.39
C ASP A 37 -5.83 -2.79 2.35
N ARG A 38 -6.08 -3.07 1.06
CA ARG A 38 -6.02 -2.07 -0.01
C ARG A 38 -6.94 -0.89 0.27
N ASN A 39 -8.18 -1.16 0.69
CA ASN A 39 -9.17 -0.11 0.95
C ASN A 39 -8.80 0.74 2.17
N LYS A 40 -8.31 0.11 3.25
CA LYS A 40 -7.78 0.82 4.43
C LYS A 40 -6.59 1.69 4.04
N HIS A 41 -5.66 1.15 3.26
CA HIS A 41 -4.53 1.89 2.72
C HIS A 41 -4.97 3.06 1.84
N SER A 42 -5.99 2.89 0.99
CA SER A 42 -6.48 3.96 0.13
C SER A 42 -6.94 5.22 0.88
N ARG A 43 -7.23 5.12 2.18
CA ARG A 43 -7.57 6.28 3.03
C ARG A 43 -6.38 7.20 3.24
N ILE A 44 -5.15 6.68 3.27
CA ILE A 44 -3.95 7.53 3.42
C ILE A 44 -3.78 8.43 2.20
N HIS A 45 -4.13 7.94 1.01
CA HIS A 45 -4.02 8.72 -0.21
C HIS A 45 -5.10 9.80 -0.36
N LYS A 46 -6.21 9.68 0.38
CA LYS A 46 -7.19 10.76 0.49
C LYS A 46 -6.71 11.87 1.42
N ASP A 47 -5.77 11.56 2.31
CA ASP A 47 -5.26 12.44 3.35
C ASP A 47 -3.88 13.05 3.02
N SER A 48 -3.04 12.40 2.18
CA SER A 48 -1.59 12.61 2.30
C SER A 48 -0.80 13.22 1.14
N GLU A 49 -1.23 13.32 -0.12
CA GLU A 49 -0.29 13.84 -1.16
C GLU A 49 -0.85 14.89 -2.11
N GLU A 50 -2.06 14.74 -2.62
CA GLU A 50 -2.61 15.69 -3.61
C GLU A 50 -3.28 16.88 -2.94
N ASP A 51 -3.95 16.60 -1.83
CA ASP A 51 -4.70 17.56 -1.00
C ASP A 51 -3.76 18.35 -0.08
N ARG A 52 -2.70 17.70 0.43
CA ARG A 52 -1.63 18.39 1.18
C ARG A 52 -0.71 19.19 0.29
N ARG A 53 -0.47 18.78 -0.96
CA ARG A 53 0.52 19.39 -1.86
C ARG A 53 -0.10 20.14 -3.06
N PRO A 54 -0.78 21.28 -2.83
CA PRO A 54 -1.34 22.07 -3.93
C PRO A 54 -0.26 22.73 -4.78
N PHE A 55 0.95 22.92 -4.24
CA PHE A 55 2.01 23.67 -4.92
C PHE A 55 2.86 22.75 -5.81
N LYS A 56 2.65 22.83 -7.13
CA LYS A 56 3.48 22.15 -8.13
C LYS A 56 4.63 23.06 -8.55
N CYS A 57 5.87 22.55 -8.53
CA CYS A 57 7.00 23.20 -9.15
C CYS A 57 6.96 22.99 -10.68
N GLU A 58 6.97 24.08 -11.44
CA GLU A 58 6.87 24.07 -12.91
C GLU A 58 8.13 23.51 -13.60
N ASP A 59 9.28 23.57 -12.94
CA ASP A 59 10.57 23.13 -13.50
C ASP A 59 10.79 21.61 -13.35
N CYS A 60 10.34 21.01 -12.24
CA CYS A 60 10.63 19.60 -11.92
C CYS A 60 9.39 18.74 -11.67
N SER A 61 8.17 19.26 -11.87
CA SER A 61 6.88 18.58 -11.69
C SER A 61 6.63 17.97 -10.29
N LYS A 62 7.47 18.26 -9.30
CA LYS A 62 7.27 17.85 -7.91
C LYS A 62 6.19 18.70 -7.24
N ARG A 63 5.37 18.07 -6.39
CA ARG A 63 4.33 18.72 -5.59
C ARG A 63 4.83 18.89 -4.15
N PHE A 64 4.55 20.04 -3.54
CA PHE A 64 4.98 20.40 -2.18
C PHE A 64 3.80 20.73 -1.27
N GLY A 65 3.94 20.31 0.00
CA GLY A 65 2.89 20.42 1.00
C GLY A 65 2.72 21.85 1.52
N GLN A 66 1.50 22.26 1.86
CA GLN A 66 1.32 23.43 2.71
C GLN A 66 1.69 23.01 4.15
N SER A 67 2.83 23.50 4.65
CA SER A 67 3.25 23.27 6.03
C SER A 67 2.44 24.10 7.01
#